data_AF-A0A553DTU9-F1
#
_entry.id   AF-A0A553DTU9-F1
#
_cell.length_a   1.000
_cell.length_b   1.000
_cell.length_c   1.000
_cell.angle_alpha   90.00
_cell.angle_beta   90.00
_cell.angle_gamma   90.00
#
_symmetry.space_group_name_H-M   'P 1'
#
loop_
_entity.id
_entity.type
_entity.pdbx_description
1 polymer ?
#
loop_
_entity_poly.entity_id
_entity_poly.type
_entity_poly.pdbx_seq_one_letter_code
_entity_poly.pdbx_strand_id
1 'polypeptide(L)'
;MKPFFYLLFLIQFQNCKSDTVSISTILSNKEIKVENTIQDNYLINSIDKIAIGKKIEEENKIKQLKTTLKNTFEREVMRPYKWDIFVEKNDTLLQFYNYKDFIINHMKFKSYYIKIDYEDGNYESILLVNESLNTEYNSMIVYEELKAELNHSRNAQIIGDKVQIIFKSPRPSENLVFQVKDGMFLDYFDSPIVDKKWGDKKILNGNEFFEYELKGNTNNHLKNGYWIEVKYSFEYGKSVIQDGSYINGLRNGEWNFSPEGPVDMIKKFDKGRFISKSYP
;
A
#
# COMPACT_ATOMS: atom_id res chain seq x y z
N MET A 1 17.14 -77.29 45.21
CA MET A 1 16.56 -75.92 45.19
C MET A 1 15.83 -75.79 43.85
N LYS A 2 14.53 -76.13 43.70
CA LYS A 2 13.29 -75.36 44.02
C LYS A 2 13.41 -73.86 43.68
N PRO A 3 12.35 -73.19 43.14
CA PRO A 3 11.16 -73.64 42.38
C PRO A 3 10.99 -72.88 41.01
N PHE A 4 10.30 -73.41 39.98
CA PHE A 4 8.85 -73.27 39.65
C PHE A 4 8.34 -71.80 39.62
N PHE A 5 7.45 -71.32 38.73
CA PHE A 5 6.20 -71.89 38.21
C PHE A 5 5.70 -71.01 37.03
N TYR A 6 5.01 -71.64 36.06
CA TYR A 6 4.08 -71.01 35.12
C TYR A 6 3.01 -70.17 35.86
N LEU A 7 2.57 -69.05 35.28
CA LEU A 7 1.26 -68.47 35.62
C LEU A 7 0.62 -67.73 34.43
N LEU A 8 -0.42 -68.35 33.87
CA LEU A 8 -1.56 -67.70 33.24
C LEU A 8 -2.31 -66.88 34.30
N PHE A 9 -2.71 -65.64 34.03
CA PHE A 9 -3.93 -65.09 34.62
C PHE A 9 -4.56 -64.02 33.71
N LEU A 10 -5.85 -64.27 33.40
CA LEU A 10 -6.87 -63.32 32.97
C LEU A 10 -6.99 -62.17 33.98
N ILE A 11 -7.55 -61.02 33.57
CA ILE A 11 -8.55 -60.20 34.30
C ILE A 11 -8.77 -58.91 33.46
N GLN A 12 -9.86 -58.84 32.70
CA GLN A 12 -11.18 -58.26 33.01
C GLN A 12 -11.27 -56.73 32.85
N PHE A 13 -12.26 -56.36 32.03
CA PHE A 13 -12.86 -55.03 31.91
C PHE A 13 -13.60 -54.62 33.21
N GLN A 14 -13.71 -53.30 33.37
CA GLN A 14 -14.66 -52.55 34.20
C GLN A 14 -14.43 -52.54 35.72
N ASN A 15 -14.07 -51.39 36.29
CA ASN A 15 -15.10 -50.44 36.73
C ASN A 15 -14.58 -49.09 37.22
N CYS A 16 -15.47 -48.12 36.99
CA CYS A 16 -15.51 -46.73 37.36
C CYS A 16 -15.22 -46.44 38.85
N LYS A 17 -14.61 -45.27 39.12
CA LYS A 17 -14.97 -44.42 40.27
C LYS A 17 -15.05 -42.96 39.82
N SER A 18 -16.26 -42.43 40.01
CA SER A 18 -16.71 -41.04 40.03
C SER A 18 -16.17 -40.33 41.29
N ASP A 19 -16.29 -39.03 41.57
CA ASP A 19 -17.23 -37.94 41.28
C ASP A 19 -16.42 -36.60 41.31
N THR A 20 -16.82 -35.45 40.76
CA THR A 20 -18.03 -34.66 41.10
C THR A 20 -18.23 -33.48 40.13
N VAL A 21 -19.49 -33.35 39.67
CA VAL A 21 -20.35 -32.12 39.68
C VAL A 21 -20.02 -30.95 38.72
N SER A 22 -20.95 -30.35 37.96
CA SER A 22 -22.17 -30.75 37.22
C SER A 22 -22.83 -29.47 36.64
N ILE A 23 -23.32 -29.55 35.38
CA ILE A 23 -24.54 -28.89 34.82
C ILE A 23 -24.46 -27.34 34.64
N SER A 24 -24.86 -26.67 33.55
CA SER A 24 -25.94 -26.88 32.57
C SER A 24 -25.69 -26.17 31.23
N THR A 25 -25.92 -26.91 30.15
CA THR A 25 -26.81 -26.63 29.00
C THR A 25 -26.82 -25.29 28.24
N ILE A 26 -26.70 -25.46 26.91
CA ILE A 26 -27.12 -24.61 25.78
C ILE A 26 -26.21 -23.44 25.46
N LEU A 27 -25.50 -23.52 24.31
CA LEU A 27 -25.65 -22.52 23.25
C LEU A 27 -25.09 -23.05 21.92
N SER A 28 -25.97 -22.95 20.92
CA SER A 28 -25.86 -23.25 19.50
C SER A 28 -24.46 -23.51 18.93
N ASN A 29 -24.36 -24.58 18.15
CA ASN A 29 -23.60 -24.54 16.90
C ASN A 29 -24.12 -23.35 16.08
N LYS A 30 -23.55 -22.16 16.30
CA LYS A 30 -23.46 -21.18 15.24
C LYS A 30 -22.33 -21.70 14.37
N GLU A 31 -22.71 -22.45 13.34
CA GLU A 31 -22.10 -22.20 12.04
C GLU A 31 -21.98 -20.69 11.94
N ILE A 32 -20.76 -20.18 11.99
CA ILE A 32 -20.49 -18.83 11.54
C ILE A 32 -20.83 -18.94 10.06
N LYS A 33 -22.08 -18.61 9.73
CA LYS A 33 -22.41 -18.09 8.41
C LYS A 33 -21.36 -17.02 8.21
N VAL A 34 -20.40 -17.31 7.32
CA VAL A 34 -19.73 -16.28 6.56
C VAL A 34 -20.90 -15.53 5.96
N GLU A 35 -21.33 -14.47 6.66
CA GLU A 35 -22.19 -13.48 6.04
C GLU A 35 -21.45 -13.15 4.76
N ASN A 36 -22.12 -13.35 3.62
CA ASN A 36 -21.70 -12.72 2.39
C ASN A 36 -21.74 -11.22 2.67
N THR A 37 -20.68 -10.71 3.31
CA THR A 37 -20.45 -9.29 3.48
C THR A 37 -20.46 -8.76 2.07
N ILE A 38 -21.38 -7.84 1.82
CA ILE A 38 -21.48 -7.14 0.55
C ILE A 38 -20.06 -6.64 0.29
N GLN A 39 -19.40 -7.27 -0.67
CA GLN A 39 -18.02 -6.98 -0.98
C GLN A 39 -17.96 -5.50 -1.37
N ASP A 40 -17.13 -4.72 -0.68
CA ASP A 40 -16.99 -3.29 -0.94
C ASP A 40 -16.78 -3.07 -2.44
N ASN A 41 -17.68 -2.34 -3.10
CA ASN A 41 -17.64 -2.15 -4.54
C ASN A 41 -17.78 -0.65 -4.85
N TYR A 42 -16.65 -0.02 -5.16
CA TYR A 42 -16.62 1.39 -5.53
C TYR A 42 -16.03 1.54 -6.93
N LEU A 43 -16.74 2.28 -7.79
CA LEU A 43 -16.18 2.83 -9.01
C LEU A 43 -15.94 4.33 -8.79
N ILE A 44 -14.67 4.73 -8.74
CA ILE A 44 -14.25 6.12 -8.54
C ILE A 44 -13.65 6.61 -9.85
N ASN A 45 -14.48 7.23 -10.67
CA ASN A 45 -14.11 7.73 -12.01
C ASN A 45 -14.43 9.22 -12.21
N SER A 46 -14.88 9.90 -11.15
CA SER A 46 -15.24 11.31 -11.14
C SER A 46 -15.31 11.82 -9.69
N ILE A 47 -15.23 13.15 -9.53
CA ILE A 47 -15.53 13.80 -8.25
C ILE A 47 -17.05 13.94 -8.10
N ASP A 48 -17.62 13.29 -7.10
CA ASP A 48 -18.96 13.60 -6.63
C ASP A 48 -18.93 14.94 -5.89
N LYS A 49 -19.38 16.00 -6.57
CA LYS A 49 -19.30 17.39 -6.11
C LYS A 49 -20.16 17.65 -4.86
N ILE A 50 -21.19 16.83 -4.59
CA ILE A 50 -22.05 16.97 -3.40
C ILE A 50 -21.31 16.51 -2.14
N ALA A 51 -20.38 15.56 -2.28
CA ALA A 51 -19.57 15.06 -1.19
C ALA A 51 -18.38 15.98 -0.81
N ILE A 52 -18.15 17.08 -1.54
CA ILE A 52 -17.11 18.06 -1.17
C ILE A 52 -17.57 18.83 0.07
N GLY A 53 -16.84 18.62 1.16
CA GLY A 53 -17.06 19.28 2.43
C GLY A 53 -16.32 20.62 2.54
N LYS A 54 -16.15 21.08 3.77
CA LYS A 54 -15.47 22.34 4.07
C LYS A 54 -13.99 22.29 3.67
N LYS A 55 -13.49 23.42 3.17
CA LYS A 55 -12.06 23.67 3.00
C LYS A 55 -11.35 23.50 4.35
N ILE A 56 -10.19 22.87 4.32
CA ILE A 56 -9.32 22.70 5.48
C ILE A 56 -8.40 23.92 5.53
N GLU A 57 -8.48 24.69 6.62
CA GLU A 57 -7.69 25.91 6.84
C GLU A 57 -6.62 25.73 7.94
N GLU A 58 -6.70 24.64 8.71
CA GLU A 58 -5.77 24.34 9.79
C GLU A 58 -4.37 24.04 9.24
N GLU A 59 -3.40 24.92 9.51
CA GLU A 59 -2.03 24.85 8.97
C GLU A 59 -1.33 23.52 9.25
N ASN A 60 -1.41 23.02 10.48
CA ASN A 60 -0.83 21.74 10.86
C ASN A 60 -1.44 20.58 10.06
N LYS A 61 -2.75 20.61 9.82
CA LYS A 61 -3.44 19.58 9.05
C LYS A 61 -3.05 19.65 7.57
N ILE A 62 -2.96 20.85 7.01
CA ILE A 62 -2.47 21.07 5.64
C ILE A 62 -1.04 20.52 5.48
N LYS A 63 -0.13 20.81 6.42
CA LYS A 63 1.24 20.29 6.40
C LYS A 63 1.30 18.76 6.44
N GLN A 64 0.45 18.14 7.27
CA GLN A 64 0.32 16.68 7.32
C GLN A 64 -0.21 16.10 6.00
N LEU A 65 -1.24 16.72 5.41
CA LEU A 65 -1.81 16.27 4.14
C LEU A 65 -0.84 16.44 2.97
N LYS A 66 -0.07 17.53 2.92
CA LYS A 66 1.01 17.73 1.95
C LYS A 66 2.07 16.64 2.05
N THR A 67 2.49 16.31 3.28
CA THR A 67 3.45 15.22 3.52
C THR A 67 2.87 13.87 3.08
N THR A 68 1.61 13.61 3.42
CA THR A 68 0.90 12.37 3.05
C THR A 68 0.77 12.23 1.54
N LEU A 69 0.38 13.31 0.85
CA LEU A 69 0.28 13.35 -0.61
C LEU A 69 1.63 13.13 -1.28
N LYS A 70 2.69 13.80 -0.79
CA LYS A 70 4.06 13.59 -1.29
C LYS A 70 4.49 12.13 -1.14
N ASN A 71 4.28 11.54 0.04
CA ASN A 71 4.60 10.13 0.28
C ASN A 71 3.80 9.21 -0.64
N THR A 72 2.53 9.53 -0.91
CA THR A 72 1.69 8.76 -1.84
C THR A 72 2.27 8.78 -3.26
N PHE A 73 2.69 9.95 -3.75
CA PHE A 73 3.36 10.06 -5.05
C PHE A 73 4.74 9.40 -5.06
N GLU A 74 5.53 9.47 -3.98
CA GLU A 74 6.83 8.80 -3.88
C GLU A 74 6.73 7.28 -3.91
N ARG A 75 5.57 6.71 -3.60
CA ARG A 75 5.31 5.28 -3.74
C ARG A 75 5.06 4.85 -5.18
N GLU A 76 4.68 5.76 -6.05
CA GLU A 76 4.54 5.45 -7.47
C GLU A 76 5.92 5.16 -8.07
N VAL A 77 5.95 4.23 -9.02
CA VAL A 77 7.20 3.87 -9.70
C VAL A 77 7.63 5.03 -10.61
N MET A 78 6.66 5.57 -11.35
CA MET A 78 6.93 6.56 -12.38
C MET A 78 6.84 7.99 -11.86
N ARG A 79 7.51 8.91 -12.55
CA ARG A 79 7.35 10.34 -12.28
C ARG A 79 5.88 10.73 -12.42
N PRO A 80 5.26 11.33 -11.39
CA PRO A 80 3.93 11.90 -11.50
C PRO A 80 3.90 13.03 -12.51
N TYR A 81 2.81 13.17 -13.28
CA TYR A 81 2.64 14.28 -14.22
C TYR A 81 2.69 15.63 -13.51
N LYS A 82 2.25 15.66 -12.25
CA LYS A 82 2.26 16.83 -11.37
C LYS A 82 3.34 16.83 -10.31
N TRP A 83 4.53 16.35 -10.67
CA TRP A 83 5.69 16.38 -9.78
C TRP A 83 6.04 17.80 -9.30
N ASP A 84 5.69 18.83 -10.08
CA ASP A 84 5.99 20.24 -9.84
C ASP A 84 5.10 20.87 -8.75
N ILE A 85 4.03 20.20 -8.31
CA ILE A 85 3.19 20.65 -7.19
C ILE A 85 4.02 20.88 -5.91
N PHE A 86 5.08 20.10 -5.72
CA PHE A 86 5.92 20.17 -4.53
C PHE A 86 7.10 21.14 -4.64
N VAL A 87 7.14 21.93 -5.71
CA VAL A 87 8.05 23.08 -5.81
C VAL A 87 7.44 24.23 -4.99
N GLU A 88 8.25 24.92 -4.17
CA GLU A 88 7.78 25.88 -3.14
C GLU A 88 6.71 26.87 -3.63
N LYS A 89 6.83 27.39 -4.86
CA LYS A 89 5.85 28.33 -5.43
C LYS A 89 4.47 27.70 -5.65
N ASN A 90 4.43 26.44 -6.08
CA ASN A 90 3.21 25.73 -6.43
C ASN A 90 2.54 25.08 -5.21
N ASP A 91 3.33 24.74 -4.19
CA ASP A 91 2.83 24.13 -2.96
C ASP A 91 1.83 25.03 -2.23
N THR A 92 1.92 26.35 -2.41
CA THR A 92 0.97 27.32 -1.85
C THR A 92 -0.41 27.27 -2.52
N LEU A 93 -0.49 26.74 -3.74
CA LEU A 93 -1.72 26.63 -4.53
C LEU A 93 -2.55 25.40 -4.16
N LEU A 94 -1.98 24.44 -3.42
CA LEU A 94 -2.66 23.24 -2.96
C LEU A 94 -3.79 23.57 -1.98
N GLN A 95 -5.01 23.22 -2.37
CA GLN A 95 -6.18 23.32 -1.52
C GLN A 95 -6.71 21.93 -1.16
N PHE A 96 -7.05 21.75 0.12
CA PHE A 96 -7.62 20.51 0.65
C PHE A 96 -9.02 20.77 1.18
N TYR A 97 -9.93 19.85 0.90
CA TYR A 97 -11.30 19.85 1.39
C TYR A 97 -11.58 18.48 2.00
N ASN A 98 -12.35 18.46 3.09
CA ASN A 98 -12.91 17.19 3.56
C ASN A 98 -13.78 16.58 2.46
N TYR A 99 -13.77 15.27 2.35
CA TYR A 99 -14.61 14.53 1.41
C TYR A 99 -15.34 13.40 2.14
N LYS A 100 -16.04 12.50 1.42
CA LYS A 100 -16.78 11.39 2.05
C LYS A 100 -15.86 10.29 2.54
N ASP A 101 -16.14 9.71 3.70
CA ASP A 101 -15.37 8.56 4.21
C ASP A 101 -15.65 7.32 3.33
N PHE A 102 -14.63 6.46 3.19
CA PHE A 102 -14.75 5.16 2.52
C PHE A 102 -14.54 4.04 3.54
N ILE A 103 -15.20 2.90 3.33
CA ILE A 103 -14.94 1.68 4.08
C ILE A 103 -14.43 0.65 3.08
N ILE A 104 -13.23 0.12 3.29
CA ILE A 104 -12.63 -0.86 2.39
C ILE A 104 -12.05 -1.97 3.25
N ASN A 105 -12.50 -3.20 3.04
CA ASN A 105 -12.11 -4.36 3.82
C ASN A 105 -12.30 -4.12 5.34
N HIS A 106 -13.48 -3.61 5.72
CA HIS A 106 -13.86 -3.25 7.10
C HIS A 106 -13.03 -2.14 7.76
N MET A 107 -12.10 -1.52 7.03
CA MET A 107 -11.27 -0.42 7.51
C MET A 107 -11.84 0.91 7.02
N LYS A 108 -11.92 1.88 7.92
CA LYS A 108 -12.41 3.22 7.60
C LYS A 108 -11.27 4.11 7.12
N PHE A 109 -11.46 4.74 5.96
CA PHE A 109 -10.54 5.70 5.38
C PHE A 109 -11.19 7.08 5.36
N LYS A 110 -10.47 8.07 5.87
CA LYS A 110 -10.77 9.46 5.54
C LYS A 110 -10.43 9.70 4.09
N SER A 111 -11.14 10.64 3.47
CA SER A 111 -10.76 11.08 2.14
C SER A 111 -10.76 12.59 2.04
N TYR A 112 -9.91 13.07 1.14
CA TYR A 112 -9.69 14.49 0.91
C TYR A 112 -9.80 14.76 -0.58
N TYR A 113 -10.59 15.78 -0.89
CA TYR A 113 -10.61 16.36 -2.21
C TYR A 113 -9.50 17.40 -2.29
N ILE A 114 -8.65 17.25 -3.31
CA ILE A 114 -7.48 18.10 -3.55
C ILE A 114 -7.73 18.88 -4.83
N LYS A 115 -7.46 20.18 -4.78
CA LYS A 115 -7.62 21.08 -5.92
C LYS A 115 -6.40 21.97 -6.08
N ILE A 116 -5.98 22.17 -7.33
CA ILE A 116 -5.11 23.29 -7.72
C ILE A 116 -5.77 23.99 -8.91
N ASP A 117 -5.90 25.31 -8.79
CA ASP A 117 -6.29 26.21 -9.88
C ASP A 117 -5.01 26.84 -10.43
N TYR A 118 -4.60 26.46 -11.64
CA TYR A 118 -3.53 27.12 -12.39
C TYR A 118 -4.13 28.20 -13.29
N GLU A 119 -3.27 29.08 -13.82
CA GLU A 119 -3.68 30.07 -14.83
C GLU A 119 -4.27 29.38 -16.07
N ASP A 120 -3.61 28.31 -16.55
CA ASP A 120 -3.94 27.63 -17.81
C ASP A 120 -4.39 26.17 -17.64
N GLY A 121 -4.83 25.77 -16.43
CA GLY A 121 -5.23 24.39 -16.20
C GLY A 121 -5.82 24.13 -14.83
N ASN A 122 -6.34 22.92 -14.65
CA ASN A 122 -6.89 22.47 -13.37
C ASN A 122 -6.34 21.10 -12.99
N TYR A 123 -6.20 20.91 -11.69
CA TYR A 123 -5.88 19.63 -11.09
C TYR A 123 -6.91 19.32 -9.99
N GLU A 124 -7.50 18.13 -10.09
CA GLU A 124 -8.45 17.61 -9.10
C GLU A 124 -8.06 16.18 -8.72
N SER A 125 -8.14 15.82 -7.44
CA SER A 125 -7.81 14.48 -6.97
C SER A 125 -8.57 14.06 -5.72
N ILE A 126 -8.74 12.75 -5.53
CA ILE A 126 -9.23 12.14 -4.28
C ILE A 126 -8.10 11.33 -3.66
N LEU A 127 -7.69 11.74 -2.45
CA LEU A 127 -6.73 11.03 -1.62
C LEU A 127 -7.46 10.29 -0.49
N LEU A 128 -7.30 8.97 -0.42
CA LEU A 128 -7.71 8.18 0.73
C LEU A 128 -6.58 8.12 1.75
N VAL A 129 -6.90 8.22 3.04
CA VAL A 129 -5.94 8.20 4.14
C VAL A 129 -6.51 7.41 5.32
N ASN A 130 -5.73 6.45 5.81
CA ASN A 130 -5.92 5.86 7.11
C ASN A 130 -5.08 6.61 8.15
N GLU A 131 -5.72 7.54 8.85
CA GLU A 131 -5.06 8.43 9.81
C GLU A 131 -4.56 7.71 11.07
N SER A 132 -5.01 6.47 11.33
CA SER A 132 -4.55 5.70 12.48
C SER A 132 -3.17 5.08 12.27
N LEU A 133 -2.63 5.15 11.05
CA LEU A 133 -1.37 4.52 10.68
C LEU A 133 -0.29 5.56 10.40
N ASN A 134 0.90 5.31 10.96
CA ASN A 134 2.11 6.09 10.72
C ASN A 134 3.11 5.26 9.88
N THR A 135 2.69 4.93 8.66
CA THR A 135 3.51 4.20 7.67
C THR A 135 3.37 4.87 6.32
N GLU A 136 4.32 4.63 5.41
CA GLU A 136 4.22 5.15 4.03
C GLU A 136 3.03 4.54 3.25
N TYR A 137 2.42 3.45 3.75
CA TYR A 137 1.35 2.70 3.08
C TYR A 137 -0.07 3.13 3.48
N ASN A 138 -0.19 4.18 4.30
CA ASN A 138 -1.47 4.60 4.89
C ASN A 138 -2.39 5.36 3.93
N SER A 139 -1.96 5.65 2.71
CA SER A 139 -2.67 6.53 1.79
C SER A 139 -2.55 6.10 0.32
N MET A 140 -3.52 6.53 -0.49
CA MET A 140 -3.61 6.24 -1.91
C MET A 140 -4.43 7.29 -2.65
N ILE A 141 -3.97 7.71 -3.84
CA ILE A 141 -4.76 8.49 -4.77
C ILE A 141 -5.63 7.55 -5.59
N VAL A 142 -6.95 7.68 -5.46
CA VAL A 142 -7.94 6.82 -6.14
C VAL A 142 -8.65 7.53 -7.30
N TYR A 143 -8.43 8.83 -7.44
CA TYR A 143 -8.84 9.63 -8.59
C TYR A 143 -7.88 10.78 -8.79
N GLU A 144 -7.57 11.10 -10.05
CA GLU A 144 -6.76 12.24 -10.45
C GLU A 144 -7.23 12.67 -11.83
N GLU A 145 -7.42 13.97 -12.02
CA GLU A 145 -7.63 14.58 -13.33
C GLU A 145 -6.78 15.84 -13.42
N LEU A 146 -5.92 15.87 -14.43
CA LEU A 146 -5.15 17.02 -14.86
C LEU A 146 -5.61 17.42 -16.25
N LYS A 147 -6.12 18.66 -16.40
CA LYS A 147 -6.28 19.31 -17.69
C LYS A 147 -5.27 20.46 -17.79
N ALA A 148 -4.32 20.30 -18.70
CA ALA A 148 -3.25 21.25 -19.00
C ALA A 148 -2.71 20.94 -20.41
N GLU A 149 -1.51 21.40 -20.76
CA GLU A 149 -0.84 21.03 -22.02
C GLU A 149 -0.75 19.51 -22.22
N LEU A 150 -0.51 18.76 -21.14
CA LEU A 150 -0.57 17.30 -21.10
C LEU A 150 -1.70 16.86 -20.18
N ASN A 151 -2.74 16.30 -20.78
CA ASN A 151 -3.84 15.72 -20.04
C ASN A 151 -3.43 14.39 -19.40
N HIS A 152 -3.79 14.21 -18.14
CA HIS A 152 -3.60 12.96 -17.41
C HIS A 152 -4.85 12.68 -16.58
N SER A 153 -5.24 11.41 -16.49
CA SER A 153 -6.21 11.01 -15.47
C SER A 153 -5.98 9.58 -14.99
N ARG A 154 -6.37 9.35 -13.74
CA ARG A 154 -6.45 8.02 -13.14
C ARG A 154 -7.82 7.83 -12.50
N ASN A 155 -8.32 6.60 -12.56
CA ASN A 155 -9.56 6.17 -11.93
C ASN A 155 -9.28 4.91 -11.11
N ALA A 156 -10.14 4.62 -10.14
CA ALA A 156 -10.04 3.41 -9.33
C ALA A 156 -11.32 2.57 -9.40
N GLN A 157 -11.13 1.25 -9.42
CA GLN A 157 -12.16 0.28 -9.11
C GLN A 157 -11.75 -0.48 -7.85
N ILE A 158 -12.61 -0.47 -6.85
CA ILE A 158 -12.39 -1.13 -5.57
C ILE A 158 -13.37 -2.29 -5.47
N ILE A 159 -12.87 -3.51 -5.31
CA ILE A 159 -13.68 -4.72 -5.16
C ILE A 159 -13.12 -5.53 -3.97
N GLY A 160 -13.81 -5.49 -2.84
CA GLY A 160 -13.40 -6.10 -1.59
C GLY A 160 -12.13 -5.48 -1.04
N ASP A 161 -11.07 -6.27 -0.94
CA ASP A 161 -9.76 -5.80 -0.50
C ASP A 161 -8.86 -5.35 -1.66
N LYS A 162 -9.33 -5.37 -2.92
CA LYS A 162 -8.53 -4.95 -4.08
C LYS A 162 -8.86 -3.55 -4.53
N VAL A 163 -7.82 -2.79 -4.86
CA VAL A 163 -7.92 -1.52 -5.57
C VAL A 163 -7.18 -1.63 -6.89
N GLN A 164 -7.91 -1.53 -8.00
CA GLN A 164 -7.34 -1.47 -9.35
C GLN A 164 -7.28 0.00 -9.79
N ILE A 165 -6.09 0.48 -10.15
CA ILE A 165 -5.88 1.79 -10.73
C ILE A 165 -5.82 1.67 -12.25
N ILE A 166 -6.56 2.55 -12.93
CA ILE A 166 -6.65 2.62 -14.39
C ILE A 166 -6.26 4.02 -14.83
N PHE A 167 -5.13 4.11 -15.53
CA PHE A 167 -4.66 5.36 -16.14
C PHE A 167 -5.25 5.54 -17.54
N LYS A 168 -5.73 6.75 -17.86
CA LYS A 168 -6.09 7.11 -19.24
C LYS A 168 -4.99 8.01 -19.80
N SER A 169 -4.29 7.51 -20.84
CA SER A 169 -3.21 8.16 -21.61
C SER A 169 -1.87 8.33 -20.85
N PRO A 170 -0.74 8.50 -21.56
CA PRO A 170 -0.19 7.70 -22.67
C PRO A 170 0.55 6.45 -22.15
N ARG A 171 0.22 5.97 -20.93
CA ARG A 171 0.82 4.78 -20.30
C ARG A 171 -0.20 3.62 -20.14
N PRO A 172 -0.91 3.17 -21.20
CA PRO A 172 -2.09 2.31 -21.07
C PRO A 172 -1.78 0.90 -20.54
N SER A 173 -0.51 0.51 -20.51
CA SER A 173 -0.03 -0.83 -20.12
C SER A 173 0.04 -1.08 -18.61
N GLU A 174 -0.32 -0.10 -17.78
CA GLU A 174 0.01 -0.08 -16.34
C GLU A 174 -1.23 -0.22 -15.47
N ASN A 175 -1.88 -1.40 -15.55
CA ASN A 175 -2.83 -1.78 -14.51
C ASN A 175 -2.04 -2.04 -13.22
N LEU A 176 -2.14 -1.12 -12.26
CA LEU A 176 -1.62 -1.30 -10.92
C LEU A 176 -2.75 -1.84 -10.04
N VAL A 177 -2.46 -2.95 -9.36
CA VAL A 177 -3.38 -3.56 -8.40
C VAL A 177 -2.75 -3.45 -7.03
N PHE A 178 -3.58 -3.11 -6.05
CA PHE A 178 -3.19 -3.02 -4.66
C PHE A 178 -4.13 -3.85 -3.80
N GLN A 179 -3.63 -4.36 -2.69
CA GLN A 179 -4.40 -5.00 -1.65
C GLN A 179 -4.51 -4.10 -0.42
N VAL A 180 -5.72 -3.92 0.08
CA VAL A 180 -6.01 -3.27 1.36
C VAL A 180 -5.93 -4.30 2.47
N LYS A 181 -4.90 -4.19 3.30
CA LYS A 181 -4.66 -5.10 4.42
C LYS A 181 -4.29 -4.31 5.67
N ASP A 182 -4.99 -4.56 6.77
CA ASP A 182 -4.80 -3.87 8.05
C ASP A 182 -4.81 -2.34 7.90
N GLY A 183 -5.61 -1.84 6.96
CA GLY A 183 -5.76 -0.42 6.65
C GLY A 183 -4.61 0.20 5.84
N MET A 184 -3.72 -0.62 5.28
CA MET A 184 -2.63 -0.21 4.39
C MET A 184 -2.93 -0.60 2.95
N PHE A 185 -2.48 0.21 1.99
CA PHE A 185 -2.53 -0.11 0.57
C PHE A 185 -1.20 -0.72 0.12
N LEU A 186 -1.17 -2.02 -0.18
CA LEU A 186 0.06 -2.77 -0.52
C LEU A 186 0.07 -3.18 -1.99
N ASP A 187 1.22 -3.14 -2.65
CA ASP A 187 1.35 -3.56 -4.05
C ASP A 187 0.97 -5.05 -4.21
N TYR A 188 0.13 -5.36 -5.19
CA TYR A 188 -0.33 -6.73 -5.46
C TYR A 188 0.17 -7.24 -6.81
N PHE A 189 0.68 -8.47 -6.83
CA PHE A 189 1.24 -9.12 -8.01
C PHE A 189 0.74 -10.56 -8.12
N ASP A 190 0.23 -10.93 -9.30
CA ASP A 190 -0.17 -12.32 -9.57
C ASP A 190 1.02 -13.27 -9.74
N SER A 191 2.19 -12.74 -10.11
CA SER A 191 3.39 -13.53 -10.35
C SER A 191 4.26 -13.66 -9.09
N PRO A 192 4.80 -14.85 -8.79
CA PRO A 192 5.77 -15.06 -7.71
C PRO A 192 7.10 -14.33 -7.94
N ILE A 193 7.43 -14.04 -9.20
CA ILE A 193 8.63 -13.32 -9.61
C ILE A 193 8.20 -12.12 -10.46
N VAL A 194 8.70 -10.94 -10.10
CA VAL A 194 8.42 -9.68 -10.82
C VAL A 194 9.72 -9.21 -11.46
N ASP A 195 9.66 -8.94 -12.76
CA ASP A 195 10.68 -8.23 -13.55
C ASP A 195 9.92 -7.36 -14.56
N LYS A 196 9.58 -6.14 -14.16
CA LYS A 196 8.84 -5.17 -14.97
C LYS A 196 9.70 -3.95 -15.23
N LYS A 197 9.71 -3.46 -16.47
CA LYS A 197 10.54 -2.35 -16.95
C LYS A 197 9.69 -1.41 -17.82
N TRP A 198 9.90 -0.11 -17.65
CA TRP A 198 9.20 0.93 -18.41
C TRP A 198 10.12 2.11 -18.75
N GLY A 199 9.70 2.90 -19.74
CA GLY A 199 10.39 4.11 -20.16
C GLY A 199 11.68 3.85 -20.95
N ASP A 200 12.46 4.92 -21.11
CA ASP A 200 13.67 4.88 -21.94
C ASP A 200 14.81 4.10 -21.29
N LYS A 201 15.59 3.42 -22.12
CA LYS A 201 16.80 2.72 -21.71
C LYS A 201 17.94 3.73 -21.48
N LYS A 202 18.63 3.60 -20.35
CA LYS A 202 19.82 4.38 -19.96
C LYS A 202 20.98 3.44 -19.66
N ILE A 203 22.19 3.90 -19.94
CA ILE A 203 23.41 3.18 -19.58
C ILE A 203 24.13 4.00 -18.51
N LEU A 204 24.32 3.42 -17.32
CA LEU A 204 25.01 4.03 -16.19
C LEU A 204 26.14 3.10 -15.77
N ASN A 205 27.39 3.59 -15.79
CA ASN A 205 28.59 2.84 -15.41
C ASN A 205 28.71 1.45 -16.08
N GLY A 206 28.32 1.37 -17.36
CA GLY A 206 28.36 0.13 -18.15
C GLY A 206 27.19 -0.83 -17.93
N ASN A 207 26.27 -0.52 -17.00
CA ASN A 207 25.06 -1.30 -16.76
C ASN A 207 23.85 -0.66 -17.43
N GLU A 208 22.98 -1.49 -17.99
CA GLU A 208 21.74 -1.06 -18.62
C GLU A 208 20.61 -0.97 -17.60
N PHE A 209 19.96 0.18 -17.53
CA PHE A 209 18.79 0.42 -16.69
C PHE A 209 17.65 0.99 -17.53
N PHE A 210 16.43 0.69 -17.16
CA PHE A 210 15.26 1.38 -17.68
C PHE A 210 14.97 2.61 -16.81
N GLU A 211 14.25 3.59 -17.34
CA GLU A 211 13.82 4.76 -16.59
C GLU A 211 13.06 4.36 -15.30
N TYR A 212 12.34 3.24 -15.38
CA TYR A 212 11.61 2.62 -14.29
C TYR A 212 11.74 1.10 -14.30
N GLU A 213 11.92 0.48 -13.14
CA GLU A 213 12.07 -0.97 -12.99
C GLU A 213 11.53 -1.43 -11.64
N LEU A 214 10.87 -2.60 -11.62
CA LEU A 214 10.54 -3.34 -10.42
C LEU A 214 11.03 -4.78 -10.60
N LYS A 215 11.94 -5.22 -9.72
CA LYS A 215 12.51 -6.56 -9.75
C LYS A 215 12.57 -7.18 -8.35
N GLY A 216 11.99 -8.36 -8.19
CA GLY A 216 12.02 -9.08 -6.90
C GLY A 216 11.03 -10.24 -6.84
N ASN A 217 10.90 -10.82 -5.64
CA ASN A 217 10.01 -11.95 -5.39
C ASN A 217 8.77 -11.52 -4.59
N THR A 218 7.68 -12.24 -4.79
CA THR A 218 6.44 -12.03 -4.04
C THR A 218 6.13 -13.24 -3.18
N ASN A 219 5.45 -13.02 -2.07
CA ASN A 219 4.90 -14.06 -1.23
C ASN A 219 3.47 -13.67 -0.86
N ASN A 220 2.51 -14.56 -1.11
CA ASN A 220 1.08 -14.25 -1.04
C ASN A 220 0.72 -12.97 -1.80
N HIS A 221 1.27 -12.83 -3.01
CA HIS A 221 1.08 -11.69 -3.92
C HIS A 221 1.67 -10.34 -3.48
N LEU A 222 2.31 -10.27 -2.32
CA LEU A 222 2.94 -9.05 -1.80
C LEU A 222 4.46 -9.11 -1.97
N LYS A 223 5.10 -7.94 -2.12
CA LYS A 223 6.56 -7.84 -2.16
C LYS A 223 7.20 -8.52 -0.94
N ASN A 224 8.17 -9.39 -1.15
CA ASN A 224 8.85 -10.09 -0.07
C ASN A 224 10.33 -10.38 -0.42
N GLY A 225 11.20 -10.37 0.57
CA GLY A 225 12.64 -10.56 0.39
C GLY A 225 13.28 -9.35 -0.26
N TYR A 226 14.41 -9.57 -0.94
CA TYR A 226 15.17 -8.51 -1.58
C TYR A 226 14.52 -8.02 -2.88
N TRP A 227 14.49 -6.70 -3.07
CA TRP A 227 13.93 -6.02 -4.22
C TRP A 227 14.89 -4.95 -4.74
N ILE A 228 14.85 -4.74 -6.05
CA ILE A 228 15.48 -3.63 -6.75
C ILE A 228 14.37 -2.85 -7.44
N GLU A 229 14.34 -1.53 -7.20
CA GLU A 229 13.37 -0.60 -7.76
C GLU A 229 14.11 0.56 -8.40
N VAL A 230 13.83 0.85 -9.67
CA VAL A 230 14.23 2.13 -10.28
C VAL A 230 12.97 2.98 -10.35
N LYS A 231 12.91 4.04 -9.55
CA LYS A 231 11.74 4.92 -9.46
C LYS A 231 12.10 6.38 -9.32
N TYR A 232 11.17 7.26 -9.70
CA TYR A 232 11.36 8.71 -9.55
C TYR A 232 11.48 9.10 -8.07
N SER A 233 12.46 9.93 -7.74
CA SER A 233 12.63 10.51 -6.41
C SER A 233 12.51 12.02 -6.47
N PHE A 234 11.62 12.59 -5.67
CA PHE A 234 11.52 14.05 -5.52
C PHE A 234 12.79 14.64 -4.89
N GLU A 235 13.44 13.88 -4.01
CA GLU A 235 14.66 14.29 -3.31
C GLU A 235 15.83 14.51 -4.27
N TYR A 236 15.93 13.70 -5.33
CA TYR A 236 16.98 13.82 -6.35
C TYR A 236 16.50 14.52 -7.64
N GLY A 237 15.19 14.73 -7.79
CA GLY A 237 14.58 15.25 -9.02
C GLY A 237 14.71 14.33 -10.25
N LYS A 238 15.10 13.06 -10.06
CA LYS A 238 15.34 12.06 -11.11
C LYS A 238 15.02 10.64 -10.65
N SER A 239 15.01 9.68 -11.57
CA SER A 239 14.94 8.26 -11.22
C SER A 239 16.20 7.81 -10.48
N VAL A 240 16.00 6.99 -9.45
CA VAL A 240 17.05 6.51 -8.54
C VAL A 240 16.90 5.00 -8.39
N ILE A 241 18.03 4.28 -8.40
CA ILE A 241 18.07 2.87 -8.06
C ILE A 241 17.92 2.76 -6.55
N GLN A 242 16.95 1.98 -6.10
CA GLN A 242 16.67 1.72 -4.70
C GLN A 242 16.64 0.23 -4.48
N ASP A 243 17.33 -0.27 -3.47
CA ASP A 243 17.33 -1.68 -3.16
C ASP A 243 17.34 -1.95 -1.67
N GLY A 244 16.71 -3.04 -1.28
CA GLY A 244 16.49 -3.38 0.11
C GLY A 244 15.50 -4.54 0.25
N SER A 245 15.04 -4.79 1.47
CA SER A 245 14.14 -5.91 1.74
C SER A 245 12.71 -5.46 2.05
N TYR A 246 11.75 -6.27 1.60
CA TYR A 246 10.35 -6.22 2.02
C TYR A 246 10.00 -7.40 2.92
N ILE A 247 9.10 -7.18 3.87
CA ILE A 247 8.40 -8.23 4.61
C ILE A 247 6.90 -7.99 4.45
N ASN A 248 6.19 -8.92 3.81
CA ASN A 248 4.73 -8.85 3.59
C ASN A 248 4.26 -7.52 2.97
N GLY A 249 4.96 -7.05 1.93
CA GLY A 249 4.62 -5.81 1.21
C GLY A 249 5.16 -4.53 1.85
N LEU A 250 5.86 -4.60 2.99
CA LEU A 250 6.36 -3.44 3.73
C LEU A 250 7.89 -3.37 3.71
N ARG A 251 8.46 -2.21 3.39
CA ARG A 251 9.90 -1.98 3.47
C ARG A 251 10.42 -2.27 4.88
N ASN A 252 11.53 -2.97 4.98
CA ASN A 252 12.11 -3.37 6.25
C ASN A 252 13.63 -3.42 6.17
N GLY A 253 14.30 -3.00 7.25
CA GLY A 253 15.75 -2.92 7.30
C GLY A 253 16.28 -1.72 6.52
N GLU A 254 17.49 -1.86 6.00
CA GLU A 254 18.16 -0.81 5.23
C GLU A 254 17.74 -0.84 3.77
N TRP A 255 17.59 0.35 3.21
CA TRP A 255 17.28 0.62 1.82
C TRP A 255 18.30 1.60 1.27
N ASN A 256 19.04 1.17 0.26
CA ASN A 256 20.06 1.97 -0.42
C ASN A 256 19.43 2.81 -1.51
N PHE A 257 19.96 4.00 -1.74
CA PHE A 257 19.53 4.93 -2.79
C PHE A 257 20.75 5.37 -3.58
N SER A 258 20.76 5.03 -4.86
CA SER A 258 21.90 5.20 -5.77
C SER A 258 21.46 6.00 -7.02
N PRO A 259 21.60 7.34 -7.01
CA PRO A 259 21.18 8.18 -8.13
C PRO A 259 22.09 8.05 -9.36
N GLU A 260 23.35 7.65 -9.18
CA GLU A 260 24.39 7.57 -10.24
C GLU A 260 25.25 6.31 -10.15
N GLY A 261 24.78 5.28 -9.43
CA GLY A 261 25.48 4.00 -9.25
C GLY A 261 25.93 3.76 -7.80
N PRO A 262 26.90 4.54 -7.27
CA PRO A 262 27.26 4.44 -5.86
C PRO A 262 26.07 4.76 -4.94
N VAL A 263 26.04 4.12 -3.76
CA VAL A 263 25.06 4.45 -2.71
C VAL A 263 25.36 5.86 -2.23
N ASP A 264 24.37 6.72 -2.31
CA ASP A 264 24.44 8.10 -1.81
C ASP A 264 23.72 8.23 -0.46
N MET A 265 22.63 7.50 -0.28
CA MET A 265 21.79 7.59 0.91
C MET A 265 21.29 6.20 1.34
N ILE A 266 21.20 6.01 2.65
CA ILE A 266 20.60 4.82 3.25
C ILE A 266 19.40 5.26 4.10
N LYS A 267 18.22 4.69 3.85
CA LYS A 267 17.04 4.86 4.71
C LYS A 267 16.76 3.54 5.44
N LYS A 268 16.48 3.61 6.74
CA LYS A 268 16.11 2.46 7.56
C LYS A 268 14.62 2.45 7.82
N PHE A 269 14.01 1.29 7.64
CA PHE A 269 12.58 1.06 7.86
C PHE A 269 12.34 -0.10 8.83
N ASP A 270 11.23 -0.01 9.54
CA ASP A 270 10.69 -1.08 10.39
C ASP A 270 9.22 -1.27 10.00
N LYS A 271 8.93 -2.35 9.27
CA LYS A 271 7.58 -2.67 8.77
C LYS A 271 6.89 -1.47 8.10
N GLY A 272 7.59 -0.79 7.20
CA GLY A 272 7.07 0.33 6.42
C GLY A 272 7.05 1.68 7.15
N ARG A 273 7.48 1.73 8.41
CA ARG A 273 7.72 2.98 9.14
C ARG A 273 9.16 3.43 8.91
N PHE A 274 9.34 4.67 8.45
CA PHE A 274 10.66 5.29 8.37
C PHE A 274 11.26 5.49 9.77
N ILE A 275 12.51 5.08 9.96
CA ILE A 275 13.22 5.16 11.25
C ILE A 275 14.34 6.19 11.20
N SER A 276 15.20 6.13 10.19
CA SER A 276 16.36 7.00 10.09
C SER A 276 16.87 7.10 8.66
N LYS A 277 17.66 8.14 8.41
CA LYS A 277 18.41 8.36 7.18
C LYS A 277 19.87 8.62 7.53
N SER A 278 20.79 8.03 6.76
CA SER A 278 22.23 8.21 6.87
C SER A 278 22.87 8.31 5.49
N TYR A 279 24.13 8.74 5.45
CA TYR A 279 24.96 8.82 4.26
C TYR A 279 26.20 7.92 4.50
N PRO A 280 26.65 7.16 3.48
CA PRO A 280 27.84 6.30 3.59
C PRO A 280 29.14 7.02 3.96
#